data_AF-A0A961KRH4-F1
#
_entry.id   AF-A0A961KRH4-F1
#
_cell.length_a   1.000
_cell.length_b   1.000
_cell.length_c   1.000
_cell.angle_alpha   90.00
_cell.angle_beta   90.00
_cell.angle_gamma   90.00
#
_symmetry.space_group_name_H-M   'P 1'
#
loop_
_entity.id
_entity.type
_entity.pdbx_description
1 polymer ?
#
loop_
_entity_poly.entity_id
_entity_poly.type
_entity_poly.pdbx_seq_one_letter_code
_entity_poly.pdbx_strand_id
1 'polypeptide(L)'
;MFAVLKTGGKQYKVHSGDTLRVEKLAADAGETIQFNDVLMLGGDEPVIGSPLVEGAAVQAEVVEQIKGEKLIHFVKRRRKHGSQRTKGHRQKLTLVRIVDILASGADKSGVKAAVGAGSAGAGAATAGKPSSAKAPAKKTAAPKSGDDLTALTGVGPAAAAKLNDAGLTSFAQIAALSDDDIAAIETVKIKPEWVEQAKELSKG
;
A
#
# COMPACT_ATOMS: atom_id res chain seq x y z
N MET A 1 30.73 10.60 -9.90
CA MET A 1 30.13 10.99 -8.61
C MET A 1 29.54 9.76 -7.92
N PHE A 2 29.60 9.68 -6.59
CA PHE A 2 29.00 8.64 -5.76
C PHE A 2 28.41 9.23 -4.49
N ALA A 3 27.55 8.50 -3.80
CA ALA A 3 27.01 8.89 -2.50
C ALA A 3 27.15 7.77 -1.47
N VAL A 4 27.28 8.13 -0.20
CA VAL A 4 27.09 7.19 0.92
C VAL A 4 25.75 7.50 1.56
N LEU A 5 24.75 6.66 1.31
CA LEU A 5 23.41 6.80 1.87
C LEU A 5 23.22 5.88 3.07
N LYS A 6 22.38 6.32 4.01
CA LYS A 6 21.98 5.53 5.17
C LYS A 6 20.54 5.06 4.99
N THR A 7 20.31 3.75 5.05
CA THR A 7 18.95 3.18 5.01
C THR A 7 18.88 1.87 5.78
N GLY A 8 17.77 1.62 6.47
CA GLY A 8 17.58 0.40 7.25
C GLY A 8 18.67 0.15 8.31
N GLY A 9 19.28 1.21 8.83
CA GLY A 9 20.39 1.13 9.80
C GLY A 9 21.75 0.75 9.22
N LYS A 10 21.87 0.65 7.88
CA LYS A 10 23.11 0.34 7.17
C LYS A 10 23.53 1.51 6.29
N GLN A 11 24.81 1.56 5.94
CA GLN A 11 25.36 2.55 5.00
C GLN A 11 25.75 1.85 3.70
N TYR A 12 25.44 2.46 2.57
CA TYR A 12 25.74 1.94 1.25
C TYR A 12 26.43 3.01 0.42
N LYS A 13 27.55 2.66 -0.21
CA LYS A 13 28.16 3.43 -1.27
C LYS A 13 27.43 3.11 -2.57
N VAL A 14 26.97 4.14 -3.28
CA VAL A 14 26.21 3.97 -4.52
C VAL A 14 26.66 4.93 -5.62
N HIS A 15 26.55 4.46 -6.86
CA HIS A 15 26.67 5.23 -8.08
C HIS A 15 25.34 5.21 -8.85
N SER A 16 25.13 6.18 -9.74
CA SER A 16 23.99 6.16 -10.66
C SER A 16 24.04 4.90 -11.53
N GLY A 17 22.90 4.21 -11.65
CA GLY A 17 22.77 2.94 -12.35
C GLY A 17 22.94 1.68 -11.47
N ASP A 18 23.48 1.81 -10.25
CA ASP A 18 23.68 0.67 -9.37
C ASP A 18 22.35 0.02 -8.96
N THR A 19 22.37 -1.30 -8.78
CA THR A 19 21.23 -2.05 -8.23
C THR A 19 21.56 -2.54 -6.82
N LEU A 20 20.73 -2.20 -5.85
CA LEU A 20 20.95 -2.49 -4.44
C LEU A 20 19.75 -3.24 -3.84
N ARG A 21 20.03 -4.19 -2.94
CA ARG A 21 19.02 -4.82 -2.09
C ARG A 21 19.02 -4.14 -0.73
N VAL A 22 17.91 -3.49 -0.39
CA VAL A 22 17.74 -2.79 0.89
C VAL A 22 16.62 -3.44 1.72
N GLU A 23 16.49 -3.02 2.98
CA GLU A 23 15.38 -3.47 3.83
C GLU A 23 14.02 -3.12 3.19
N LYS A 24 12.95 -3.73 3.68
CA LYS A 24 11.61 -3.52 3.10
C LYS A 24 11.17 -2.05 3.23
N LEU A 25 10.89 -1.43 2.08
CA LEU A 25 10.38 -0.06 1.97
C LEU A 25 8.86 -0.03 1.76
N ALA A 26 8.23 1.08 2.15
CA ALA A 26 6.81 1.36 1.95
C ALA A 26 6.53 1.97 0.57
N ALA A 27 6.94 1.27 -0.47
CA ALA A 27 6.80 1.67 -1.87
C ALA A 27 6.51 0.46 -2.75
N ASP A 28 5.73 0.68 -3.81
CA ASP A 28 5.37 -0.35 -4.78
C ASP A 28 6.41 -0.44 -5.91
N ALA A 29 6.40 -1.54 -6.66
CA ALA A 29 7.30 -1.70 -7.80
C ALA A 29 6.97 -0.68 -8.91
N GLY A 30 8.00 -0.10 -9.51
CA GLY A 30 7.91 0.99 -10.48
C GLY A 30 7.81 2.39 -9.86
N GLU A 31 7.65 2.52 -8.53
CA GLU A 31 7.68 3.83 -7.88
C GLU A 31 9.11 4.39 -7.82
N THR A 32 9.24 5.71 -8.05
CA THR A 32 10.47 6.43 -7.75
C THR A 32 10.43 6.93 -6.31
N ILE A 33 11.49 6.64 -5.56
CA ILE A 33 11.67 7.01 -4.17
C ILE A 33 12.96 7.81 -3.99
N GLN A 34 12.99 8.62 -2.93
CA GLN A 34 14.13 9.46 -2.59
C GLN A 34 14.69 9.11 -1.21
N PHE A 35 15.99 8.85 -1.14
CA PHE A 35 16.74 8.73 0.11
C PHE A 35 17.34 10.09 0.46
N ASN A 36 16.83 10.70 1.53
CA ASN A 36 17.29 12.01 2.02
C ASN A 36 18.47 11.88 3.00
N ASP A 37 18.66 10.71 3.60
CA ASP A 37 19.74 10.47 4.56
C ASP A 37 21.06 10.18 3.82
N VAL A 38 21.70 11.24 3.32
CA VAL A 38 23.01 11.17 2.65
C VAL A 38 24.10 11.66 3.59
N LEU A 39 25.13 10.83 3.80
CA LEU A 39 26.24 11.11 4.71
C LEU A 39 27.43 11.77 4.01
N MET A 40 27.64 11.43 2.74
CA MET A 40 28.78 11.89 1.95
C MET A 40 28.43 11.89 0.48
N LEU A 41 28.92 12.88 -0.26
CA LEU A 41 28.97 12.91 -1.71
C LEU A 41 30.43 12.85 -2.14
N GLY A 42 30.77 11.88 -2.97
CA GLY A 42 32.12 11.66 -3.48
C GLY A 42 32.24 11.99 -4.96
N GLY A 43 33.39 12.53 -5.34
CA GLY A 43 33.72 12.99 -6.69
C GLY A 43 35.12 13.60 -6.66
N ASP A 44 35.37 14.57 -7.54
CA ASP A 44 36.64 15.31 -7.57
C ASP A 44 36.84 16.13 -6.28
N GLU A 45 35.77 16.76 -5.78
CA GLU A 45 35.72 17.41 -4.47
C GLU A 45 34.72 16.68 -3.55
N PRO A 46 35.19 15.87 -2.60
CA PRO A 46 34.30 15.13 -1.70
C PRO A 46 33.67 16.04 -0.64
N VAL A 47 32.36 15.96 -0.49
CA VAL A 47 31.58 16.68 0.52
C VAL A 47 31.16 15.69 1.61
N ILE A 48 31.55 15.98 2.86
CA ILE A 48 31.24 15.14 4.02
C ILE A 48 30.19 15.86 4.89
N GLY A 49 29.12 15.17 5.23
CA GLY A 49 28.02 15.70 6.05
C GLY A 49 28.38 15.82 7.54
N SER A 50 27.58 16.60 8.28
CA SER A 50 27.74 16.79 9.73
C SER A 50 26.37 16.84 10.44
N PRO A 51 25.66 15.72 10.64
CA PRO A 51 25.97 14.34 10.24
C PRO A 51 25.50 13.97 8.82
N LEU A 52 24.58 14.75 8.24
CA LEU A 52 24.07 14.58 6.86
C LEU A 52 24.58 15.73 5.97
N VAL A 53 24.55 15.53 4.66
CA VAL A 53 24.76 16.60 3.67
C VAL A 53 23.41 17.25 3.40
N GLU A 54 23.27 18.53 3.75
CA GLU A 54 22.00 19.26 3.60
C GLU A 54 21.57 19.39 2.15
N GLY A 55 20.29 19.15 1.88
CA GLY A 55 19.71 19.25 0.53
C GLY A 55 20.16 18.17 -0.46
N ALA A 56 21.03 17.24 -0.06
CA ALA A 56 21.43 16.12 -0.88
C ALA A 56 20.40 14.99 -0.83
N ALA A 57 20.24 14.28 -1.94
CA ALA A 57 19.38 13.11 -1.99
C ALA A 57 19.82 12.11 -3.06
N VAL A 58 19.50 10.85 -2.84
CA VAL A 58 19.67 9.79 -3.84
C VAL A 58 18.29 9.36 -4.32
N GLN A 59 18.03 9.52 -5.61
CA GLN A 59 16.79 9.07 -6.24
C GLN A 59 16.97 7.66 -6.78
N ALA A 60 15.99 6.81 -6.51
CA ALA A 60 16.02 5.41 -6.92
C ALA A 60 14.63 4.94 -7.37
N GLU A 61 14.62 4.03 -8.33
CA GLU A 61 13.43 3.32 -8.75
C GLU A 61 13.33 2.00 -7.98
N VAL A 62 12.13 1.68 -7.48
CA VAL A 62 11.84 0.37 -6.89
C VAL A 62 11.61 -0.62 -8.02
N VAL A 63 12.56 -1.53 -8.25
CA VAL A 63 12.44 -2.55 -9.29
C VAL A 63 11.42 -3.60 -8.88
N GLU A 64 11.59 -4.17 -7.68
CA GLU A 64 10.69 -5.21 -7.17
C GLU A 64 10.82 -5.44 -5.64
N GLN A 65 9.79 -6.05 -5.07
CA GLN A 65 9.74 -6.48 -3.68
C GLN A 65 10.05 -7.98 -3.58
N ILE A 66 11.25 -8.33 -3.10
CA ILE A 66 11.77 -9.70 -3.13
C ILE A 66 11.82 -10.35 -1.74
N LYS A 67 11.96 -11.67 -1.74
CA LYS A 67 12.35 -12.43 -0.55
C LYS A 67 13.79 -12.91 -0.75
N GLY A 68 14.64 -12.67 0.23
CA GLY A 68 15.99 -13.18 0.25
C GLY A 68 16.05 -14.70 0.31
N GLU A 69 17.28 -15.20 0.38
CA GLU A 69 17.58 -16.61 0.51
C GLU A 69 16.94 -17.20 1.77
N LYS A 70 16.59 -18.50 1.70
CA LYS A 70 16.02 -19.20 2.84
C LYS A 70 17.13 -19.56 3.82
N LEU A 71 17.20 -18.81 4.90
CA LEU A 71 18.05 -19.14 6.04
C LEU A 71 17.35 -20.20 6.90
N ILE A 72 18.07 -21.25 7.27
CA ILE A 72 17.55 -22.31 8.13
C ILE A 72 18.02 -22.03 9.56
N HIS A 73 17.08 -21.68 10.42
CA HIS A 73 17.29 -21.62 11.86
C HIS A 73 17.08 -23.01 12.46
N PHE A 74 18.20 -23.68 12.74
CA PHE A 74 18.22 -25.01 13.33
C PHE A 74 18.65 -24.94 14.79
N VAL A 75 17.81 -25.45 15.69
CA VAL A 75 18.09 -25.52 17.13
C VAL A 75 17.90 -26.94 17.61
N LYS A 76 18.91 -27.50 18.27
CA LYS A 76 18.86 -28.83 18.87
C LYS A 76 19.65 -28.80 20.17
N ARG A 77 19.06 -29.31 21.26
CA ARG A 77 19.77 -29.48 22.54
C ARG A 77 20.27 -30.93 22.65
N ARG A 78 21.55 -31.09 22.96
CA ARG A 78 22.18 -32.42 23.11
C ARG A 78 21.47 -33.19 24.24
N ARG A 79 21.16 -34.47 24.01
CA ARG A 79 20.49 -35.41 24.95
C ARG A 79 19.06 -35.04 25.38
N LYS A 80 18.40 -34.07 24.74
CA LYS A 80 16.95 -33.83 24.93
C LYS A 80 16.17 -34.34 23.72
N HIS A 81 15.50 -35.49 23.87
CA HIS A 81 14.61 -36.05 22.85
C HIS A 81 13.50 -35.05 22.50
N GLY A 82 13.18 -34.90 21.21
CA GLY A 82 12.18 -33.94 20.73
C GLY A 82 12.60 -32.46 20.74
N SER A 83 13.83 -32.11 21.14
CA SER A 83 14.29 -30.71 21.18
C SER A 83 14.70 -30.13 19.82
N GLN A 84 14.76 -30.94 18.77
CA GLN A 84 15.15 -30.52 17.43
C GLN A 84 14.04 -29.66 16.80
N ARG A 85 14.36 -28.42 16.43
CA ARG A 85 13.47 -27.48 15.75
C ARG A 85 14.19 -26.90 14.54
N THR A 86 13.58 -27.04 13.37
CA THR A 86 14.07 -26.47 12.11
C THR A 86 13.04 -25.47 11.62
N LYS A 87 13.38 -24.18 11.55
CA LYS A 87 12.51 -23.13 11.02
C LYS A 87 13.20 -22.42 9.87
N GLY A 88 12.50 -22.25 8.75
CA GLY A 88 12.97 -21.39 7.67
C GLY A 88 12.64 -19.92 7.94
N HIS A 89 13.57 -19.04 7.64
CA HIS A 89 13.35 -17.59 7.55
C HIS A 89 13.73 -17.10 6.15
N ARG A 90 12.95 -16.18 5.60
CA ARG A 90 13.28 -15.44 4.38
C ARG A 90 13.05 -13.96 4.67
N GLN A 91 14.11 -13.17 4.59
CA GLN A 91 14.02 -11.73 4.80
C GLN A 91 13.27 -11.08 3.62
N LYS A 92 12.39 -10.12 3.90
CA LYS A 92 11.76 -9.30 2.85
C LYS A 92 12.71 -8.14 2.53
N LEU A 93 13.05 -7.99 1.26
CA LEU A 93 13.97 -6.97 0.78
C LEU A 93 13.32 -6.21 -0.38
N THR A 94 13.77 -4.98 -0.58
CA THR A 94 13.39 -4.18 -1.75
C THR A 94 14.59 -4.13 -2.68
N LEU A 95 14.41 -4.47 -3.95
CA LEU A 95 15.41 -4.25 -4.98
C LEU A 95 15.20 -2.85 -5.55
N VAL A 96 16.22 -2.00 -5.43
CA VAL A 96 16.18 -0.63 -5.93
C VAL A 96 17.28 -0.42 -6.95
N ARG A 97 17.01 0.41 -7.96
CA ARG A 97 18.01 0.89 -8.92
C ARG A 97 18.21 2.37 -8.69
N ILE A 98 19.46 2.80 -8.52
CA ILE A 98 19.79 4.21 -8.35
C ILE A 98 19.67 4.91 -9.70
N VAL A 99 18.87 5.97 -9.75
CA VAL A 99 18.64 6.75 -10.96
C VAL A 99 19.61 7.92 -10.97
N ASP A 100 19.57 8.74 -9.92
CA ASP A 100 20.35 9.97 -9.85
C ASP A 100 20.79 10.31 -8.42
N ILE A 101 21.84 11.13 -8.32
CA ILE A 101 22.40 11.63 -7.06
C ILE A 101 22.37 13.16 -7.10
N LEU A 102 21.46 13.75 -6.33
CA LEU A 102 21.31 15.19 -6.19
C LEU A 102 22.26 15.70 -5.10
N ALA A 103 23.10 16.67 -5.46
CA ALA A 103 23.98 17.35 -4.50
C ALA A 103 23.25 18.40 -3.66
N SER A 104 22.20 19.01 -4.21
CA SER A 104 21.36 20.01 -3.55
C SER A 104 19.94 19.98 -4.13
N GLY A 105 18.98 20.59 -3.44
CA GLY A 105 17.61 20.74 -3.94
C GLY A 105 16.69 19.54 -3.75
N ALA A 106 17.08 18.59 -2.89
CA ALA A 106 16.26 17.42 -2.52
C ALA A 106 14.83 17.77 -2.13
N ASP A 107 14.62 18.88 -1.41
CA ASP A 107 13.29 19.28 -0.90
C ASP A 107 12.32 19.70 -2.02
N LYS A 108 12.83 20.01 -3.21
CA LYS A 108 12.05 20.51 -4.35
C LYS A 108 11.70 19.43 -5.37
N SER A 109 12.21 18.21 -5.19
CA SER A 109 12.09 17.15 -6.20
C SER A 109 10.66 16.60 -6.36
N GLY A 110 9.80 16.75 -5.34
CA GLY A 110 8.45 16.18 -5.32
C GLY A 110 8.42 14.65 -5.30
N VAL A 111 9.57 13.99 -5.14
CA VAL A 111 9.68 12.52 -5.13
C VAL A 111 9.34 11.97 -3.74
N LYS A 112 8.64 10.83 -3.71
CA LYS A 112 8.22 10.15 -2.48
C LYS A 112 9.43 9.77 -1.62
N ALA A 113 9.44 10.14 -0.35
CA ALA A 113 10.53 9.78 0.56
C ALA A 113 10.58 8.26 0.81
N ALA A 114 11.79 7.70 0.85
CA ALA A 114 12.03 6.29 1.10
C ALA A 114 11.84 5.95 2.60
N VAL A 115 10.63 5.55 2.97
CA VAL A 115 10.28 5.18 4.36
C VAL A 115 10.27 3.66 4.52
N GLY A 116 10.80 3.16 5.64
CA GLY A 116 10.74 1.74 5.98
C GLY A 116 9.30 1.26 6.22
N ALA A 117 8.97 0.05 5.76
CA ALA A 117 7.62 -0.50 5.93
C ALA A 117 7.20 -0.68 7.41
N GLY A 118 8.16 -0.74 8.34
CA GLY A 118 7.90 -0.76 9.79
C GLY A 118 7.63 0.63 10.40
N SER A 119 8.22 1.70 9.83
CA SER A 119 8.05 3.08 10.31
C SER A 119 6.82 3.77 9.73
N ALA A 120 6.27 3.26 8.62
CA ALA A 120 4.95 3.67 8.11
C ALA A 120 3.79 3.40 9.10
N GLY A 121 4.03 2.60 10.15
CA GLY A 121 3.05 2.27 11.19
C GLY A 121 2.97 3.23 12.37
N ALA A 122 3.84 4.25 12.46
CA ALA A 122 3.81 5.22 13.57
C ALA A 122 3.05 6.53 13.25
N GLY A 123 2.51 6.65 12.04
CA GLY A 123 1.73 7.81 11.58
C GLY A 123 0.51 7.40 10.75
N ALA A 124 -0.22 6.38 11.18
CA ALA A 124 -1.57 6.04 10.74
C ALA A 124 -2.12 4.93 11.63
N ALA A 125 -2.46 5.29 12.88
CA ALA A 125 -3.23 4.42 13.76
C ALA A 125 -4.74 4.72 13.59
N THR A 126 -5.32 4.24 12.49
CA THR A 126 -6.67 3.68 12.52
C THR A 126 -6.66 2.34 11.76
N ALA A 127 -6.63 1.27 12.56
CA ALA A 127 -7.20 -0.05 12.35
C ALA A 127 -7.00 -0.82 11.02
N GLY A 128 -6.31 -1.98 11.12
CA GLY A 128 -6.55 -3.11 10.23
C GLY A 128 -5.38 -4.09 10.00
N LYS A 129 -5.12 -5.02 10.93
CA LYS A 129 -4.30 -6.23 10.70
C LYS A 129 -5.17 -7.33 10.00
N PRO A 130 -4.59 -8.38 9.37
CA PRO A 130 -4.93 -8.77 8.00
C PRO A 130 -5.44 -10.22 7.87
N SER A 131 -6.11 -10.56 6.77
CA SER A 131 -6.22 -11.95 6.31
C SER A 131 -6.28 -12.07 4.77
N SER A 132 -5.30 -12.81 4.26
CA SER A 132 -5.23 -13.58 2.99
C SER A 132 -5.84 -13.05 1.67
N ALA A 133 -4.92 -12.70 0.76
CA ALA A 133 -4.82 -13.12 -0.65
C ALA A 133 -6.10 -13.29 -1.51
N LYS A 134 -6.26 -12.40 -2.52
CA LYS A 134 -6.29 -12.68 -3.99
C LYS A 134 -6.70 -11.39 -4.74
N ALA A 135 -5.88 -10.93 -5.69
CA ALA A 135 -6.18 -9.81 -6.60
C ALA A 135 -7.13 -10.25 -7.75
N PRO A 136 -7.66 -9.36 -8.64
CA PRO A 136 -7.78 -7.88 -8.65
C PRO A 136 -9.28 -7.45 -8.80
N ALA A 137 -9.72 -6.19 -8.62
CA ALA A 137 -9.73 -5.18 -9.68
C ALA A 137 -10.40 -3.87 -9.20
N LYS A 138 -9.77 -2.75 -9.53
CA LYS A 138 -10.33 -1.44 -9.93
C LYS A 138 -11.66 -0.99 -9.28
N LYS A 139 -11.60 -0.04 -8.34
CA LYS A 139 -12.65 0.99 -8.19
C LYS A 139 -12.04 2.38 -8.23
N THR A 140 -12.11 2.93 -9.44
CA THR A 140 -12.21 4.36 -9.72
C THR A 140 -13.22 5.02 -8.79
N ALA A 141 -12.80 6.12 -8.18
CA ALA A 141 -13.66 7.05 -7.46
C ALA A 141 -14.25 8.08 -8.44
N ALA A 142 -15.57 8.26 -8.44
CA ALA A 142 -16.35 9.47 -8.77
C ALA A 142 -17.86 9.10 -8.76
N PRO A 143 -18.78 10.08 -8.70
CA PRO A 143 -19.11 11.05 -7.65
C PRO A 143 -20.38 10.64 -6.88
N LYS A 144 -20.58 11.17 -5.66
CA LYS A 144 -21.83 11.03 -4.91
C LYS A 144 -22.88 11.98 -5.50
N SER A 145 -23.76 11.47 -6.36
CA SER A 145 -24.95 12.18 -6.85
C SER A 145 -26.19 11.28 -6.75
N GLY A 146 -26.40 10.68 -5.58
CA GLY A 146 -27.50 9.77 -5.30
C GLY A 146 -27.64 9.55 -3.79
N ASP A 147 -28.77 8.99 -3.39
CA ASP A 147 -29.09 8.73 -1.98
C ASP A 147 -28.21 7.62 -1.40
N ASP A 148 -27.97 7.65 -0.08
CA ASP A 148 -27.20 6.61 0.59
C ASP A 148 -28.06 5.36 0.82
N LEU A 149 -28.05 4.46 -0.17
CA LEU A 149 -28.80 3.19 -0.12
C LEU A 149 -28.42 2.27 1.04
N THR A 150 -27.32 2.53 1.75
CA THR A 150 -26.98 1.80 2.99
C THR A 150 -27.84 2.17 4.18
N ALA A 151 -28.66 3.22 4.07
CA ALA A 151 -29.67 3.59 5.07
C ALA A 151 -30.84 2.59 5.16
N LEU A 152 -31.04 1.74 4.14
CA LEU A 152 -32.02 0.66 4.17
C LEU A 152 -31.51 -0.47 5.07
N THR A 153 -32.36 -0.93 5.99
CA THR A 153 -31.95 -1.93 6.97
C THR A 153 -31.62 -3.27 6.28
N GLY A 154 -30.42 -3.80 6.55
CA GLY A 154 -29.95 -5.02 5.90
C GLY A 154 -29.34 -4.82 4.50
N VAL A 155 -29.30 -3.60 3.95
CA VAL A 155 -28.51 -3.27 2.75
C VAL A 155 -27.08 -2.96 3.16
N GLY A 156 -26.20 -3.95 3.01
CA GLY A 156 -24.75 -3.75 3.19
C GLY A 156 -24.08 -3.07 1.99
N PRO A 157 -22.80 -2.65 2.11
CA PRO A 157 -22.06 -1.97 1.05
C PRO A 157 -22.00 -2.73 -0.28
N ALA A 158 -22.01 -4.06 -0.23
CA ALA A 158 -22.03 -4.91 -1.41
C ALA A 158 -23.40 -4.92 -2.12
N ALA A 159 -24.49 -4.84 -1.38
CA ALA A 159 -25.84 -4.75 -1.95
C ALA A 159 -26.08 -3.35 -2.52
N ALA A 160 -25.70 -2.29 -1.80
CA ALA A 160 -25.76 -0.90 -2.29
C ALA A 160 -24.94 -0.72 -3.58
N ALA A 161 -23.75 -1.31 -3.66
CA ALA A 161 -22.94 -1.26 -4.88
C ALA A 161 -23.62 -1.93 -6.08
N LYS A 162 -24.33 -3.03 -5.88
CA LYS A 162 -25.05 -3.73 -6.95
C LYS A 162 -26.36 -3.04 -7.33
N LEU A 163 -27.04 -2.37 -6.39
CA LEU A 163 -28.21 -1.52 -6.69
C LEU A 163 -27.80 -0.33 -7.55
N ASN A 164 -26.69 0.34 -7.20
CA ASN A 164 -26.12 1.42 -8.00
C ASN A 164 -25.68 0.93 -9.41
N ASP A 165 -25.11 -0.28 -9.52
CA ASP A 165 -24.73 -0.90 -10.79
C ASP A 165 -25.96 -1.27 -11.64
N ALA A 166 -27.08 -1.61 -11.00
CA ALA A 166 -28.38 -1.81 -11.63
C ALA A 166 -29.10 -0.47 -11.97
N GLY A 167 -28.44 0.68 -11.78
CA GLY A 167 -28.99 2.00 -12.09
C GLY A 167 -30.01 2.53 -11.07
N LEU A 168 -30.21 1.82 -9.95
CA LEU A 168 -31.02 2.26 -8.82
C LEU A 168 -30.12 3.06 -7.89
N THR A 169 -30.11 4.38 -8.05
CA THR A 169 -29.23 5.32 -7.33
C THR A 169 -29.98 6.23 -6.35
N SER A 170 -31.31 6.12 -6.25
CA SER A 170 -32.14 6.91 -5.32
C SER A 170 -33.25 6.09 -4.66
N PHE A 171 -33.73 6.54 -3.50
CA PHE A 171 -34.85 5.88 -2.80
C PHE A 171 -36.14 5.94 -3.62
N ALA A 172 -36.36 7.01 -4.40
CA ALA A 172 -37.52 7.14 -5.26
C ALA A 172 -37.59 6.08 -6.36
N GLN A 173 -36.43 5.70 -6.92
CA GLN A 173 -36.34 4.63 -7.92
C GLN A 173 -36.61 3.26 -7.29
N ILE A 174 -36.14 3.05 -6.06
CA ILE A 174 -36.38 1.80 -5.31
C ILE A 174 -37.85 1.68 -4.90
N ALA A 175 -38.49 2.79 -4.51
CA ALA A 175 -39.89 2.84 -4.12
C ALA A 175 -40.86 2.61 -5.29
N ALA A 176 -40.42 2.88 -6.53
CA ALA A 176 -41.23 2.80 -7.74
C ALA A 176 -41.17 1.42 -8.45
N LEU A 177 -40.33 0.49 -8.00
CA LEU A 177 -40.30 -0.86 -8.59
C LEU A 177 -41.58 -1.63 -8.27
N SER A 178 -42.18 -2.21 -9.31
CA SER A 178 -43.24 -3.20 -9.16
C SER A 178 -42.66 -4.59 -8.88
N ASP A 179 -43.49 -5.52 -8.39
CA ASP A 179 -43.06 -6.89 -8.11
C ASP A 179 -42.49 -7.61 -9.36
N ASP A 180 -42.99 -7.24 -10.55
CA ASP A 180 -42.51 -7.76 -11.83
C ASP A 180 -41.11 -7.22 -12.19
N ASP A 181 -40.82 -5.95 -11.87
CA ASP A 181 -39.52 -5.33 -12.11
C ASP A 181 -38.44 -5.86 -11.14
N ILE A 182 -38.84 -6.20 -9.91
CA ILE A 182 -37.94 -6.82 -8.91
C ILE A 182 -37.49 -8.21 -9.39
N ALA A 183 -38.38 -8.97 -10.02
CA ALA A 183 -38.06 -10.30 -10.54
C ALA A 183 -37.10 -10.25 -11.75
N ALA A 184 -37.11 -9.16 -12.52
CA ALA A 184 -36.21 -8.97 -13.66
C ALA A 184 -34.77 -8.59 -13.26
N ILE A 185 -34.55 -8.13 -12.02
CA ILE A 185 -33.23 -7.76 -11.51
C ILE A 185 -32.56 -8.99 -10.88
N GLU A 186 -31.85 -9.77 -11.70
CA GLU A 186 -31.14 -10.98 -11.25
C GLU A 186 -29.89 -10.69 -10.39
N THR A 187 -29.39 -9.45 -10.41
CA THR A 187 -28.10 -9.08 -9.79
C THR A 187 -28.20 -8.92 -8.26
N VAL A 188 -29.38 -8.54 -7.75
CA VAL A 188 -29.67 -8.34 -6.33
C VAL A 188 -31.05 -8.87 -6.01
N LYS A 189 -31.15 -9.76 -5.03
CA LYS A 189 -32.44 -10.13 -4.45
C LYS A 189 -32.98 -8.97 -3.62
N ILE A 190 -33.71 -8.06 -4.27
CA ILE A 190 -34.37 -6.94 -3.61
C ILE A 190 -35.46 -7.51 -2.71
N LYS A 191 -35.43 -7.16 -1.42
CA LYS A 191 -36.45 -7.59 -0.46
C LYS A 191 -37.62 -6.61 -0.46
N PRO A 192 -38.87 -7.08 -0.30
CA PRO A 192 -40.04 -6.19 -0.16
C PRO A 192 -39.87 -5.16 0.97
N GLU A 193 -39.21 -5.53 2.07
CA GLU A 193 -38.88 -4.64 3.19
C GLU A 193 -38.05 -3.42 2.77
N TRP A 194 -37.19 -3.54 1.75
CA TRP A 194 -36.37 -2.44 1.25
C TRP A 194 -37.19 -1.44 0.42
N VAL A 195 -38.22 -1.93 -0.28
CA VAL A 195 -39.13 -1.09 -1.08
C VAL A 195 -40.01 -0.25 -0.15
N GLU A 196 -40.53 -0.86 0.92
CA GLU A 196 -41.33 -0.14 1.92
C GLU A 196 -40.49 0.91 2.67
N GLN A 197 -39.27 0.57 3.07
CA GLN A 197 -38.35 1.54 3.70
C GLN A 197 -37.92 2.65 2.74
N ALA A 198 -37.74 2.35 1.46
CA ALA A 198 -37.45 3.36 0.45
C ALA A 198 -38.63 4.32 0.26
N LYS A 199 -39.88 3.84 0.32
CA LYS A 199 -41.10 4.69 0.29
C LYS A 199 -41.21 5.62 1.50
N GLU A 200 -40.71 5.20 2.67
CA GLU A 200 -40.67 6.05 3.87
C GLU A 200 -39.55 7.09 3.77
N LEU A 201 -38.35 6.67 3.35
CA LEU A 201 -37.19 7.55 3.20
C LEU A 201 -37.31 8.53 2.03
N SER A 202 -38.10 8.22 0.99
CA SER A 202 -38.35 9.15 -0.12
C SER A 202 -39.36 10.25 0.19
N LYS A 203 -40.04 10.19 1.36
CA LYS A 203 -41.02 11.21 1.80
C LYS A 203 -40.40 12.29 2.69
N GLY A 204 -39.18 12.07 3.20
CA GLY A 204 -38.41 13.02 4.01
C GLY A 204 -37.39 13.76 3.17
#